data_AF-A0A2Z7BZF3-F1
#
_entry.id   AF-A0A2Z7BZF3-F1
#
_cell.length_a   1.000
_cell.length_b   1.000
_cell.length_c   1.000
_cell.angle_alpha   90.00
_cell.angle_beta   90.00
_cell.angle_gamma   90.00
#
_symmetry.space_group_name_H-M   'P 1'
#
loop_
_entity.id
_entity.type
_entity.pdbx_description
1 polymer ?
#
loop_
_entity_poly.entity_id
_entity_poly.type
_entity_poly.pdbx_seq_one_letter_code
_entity_poly.pdbx_strand_id
1 'polypeptide(L)' 'MKALCREFARKKGRNNVTVDDLINAITPKGRASVPDSVKAEMLQRIRSFLASIAL' A
#
# COMPACT_ATOMS: atom_id res chain seq x y z
N MET A 1 -0.44 8.93 0.02
CA MET A 1 -1.61 8.18 -0.52
C MET A 1 -2.93 8.94 -0.50
N LYS A 2 -3.42 9.48 0.63
CA LYS A 2 -4.73 10.19 0.69
C LYS A 2 -4.87 11.31 -0.37
N ALA A 3 -3.80 12.02 -0.68
CA ALA A 3 -3.79 13.05 -1.74
C ALA A 3 -4.08 12.47 -3.14
N LEU A 4 -3.50 11.32 -3.48
CA LEU A 4 -3.72 10.66 -4.78
C LEU A 4 -5.17 10.19 -4.95
N CYS A 5 -5.80 9.70 -3.89
CA CYS A 5 -7.22 9.35 -3.91
C CYS A 5 -8.11 10.59 -4.18
N ARG A 6 -7.82 11.71 -3.50
CA ARG A 6 -8.54 12.98 -3.71
C ARG A 6 -8.35 13.52 -5.12
N GLU A 7 -7.15 13.42 -5.67
CA GLU A 7 -6.86 13.86 -7.03
C GLU A 7 -7.60 13.01 -8.06
N PHE A 8 -7.60 11.68 -7.91
CA PHE A 8 -8.34 10.76 -8.77
C PHE A 8 -9.85 11.09 -8.74
N ALA A 9 -10.42 11.25 -7.55
CA ALA A 9 -11.84 11.59 -7.41
C ALA A 9 -12.19 12.97 -7.99
N ARG A 10 -11.29 13.95 -7.87
CA ARG A 10 -11.46 15.28 -8.49
C ARG A 10 -11.44 15.20 -10.02
N LYS A 11 -10.55 14.38 -10.60
CA LYS A 11 -10.42 14.21 -12.06
C LYS A 11 -11.61 13.47 -12.67
N LYS A 12 -12.11 12.43 -12.01
CA LYS A 12 -13.23 11.60 -12.50
C LYS A 12 -14.62 12.18 -12.15
N GLY A 13 -14.68 13.08 -11.16
CA GLY A 13 -15.92 13.63 -10.62
C GLY A 13 -16.39 12.83 -9.40
N ARG A 14 -16.71 13.53 -8.30
CA ARG A 14 -16.97 12.89 -6.99
C ARG A 14 -18.14 11.90 -7.00
N ASN A 15 -19.17 12.17 -7.81
CA ASN A 15 -20.35 11.33 -7.93
C ASN A 15 -20.15 10.16 -8.91
N ASN A 16 -19.02 10.11 -9.61
CA ASN A 16 -18.71 9.14 -10.67
C ASN A 16 -17.58 8.17 -10.26
N VAL A 17 -17.28 8.10 -8.97
CA VAL A 17 -16.17 7.31 -8.42
C VAL A 17 -16.71 6.33 -7.40
N THR A 18 -16.46 5.05 -7.62
CA THR A 18 -16.71 4.00 -6.63
C THR A 18 -15.46 3.77 -5.77
N VAL A 19 -15.63 3.02 -4.69
CA VAL A 19 -14.50 2.55 -3.88
C VAL A 19 -13.59 1.63 -4.70
N ASP A 20 -14.16 0.75 -5.52
CA ASP A 20 -13.38 -0.17 -6.36
C ASP A 20 -12.53 0.57 -7.41
N ASP A 21 -13.05 1.65 -7.99
CA ASP A 21 -12.28 2.53 -8.88
C ASP A 21 -11.02 3.05 -8.17
N LEU A 22 -11.18 3.50 -6.92
CA LEU A 22 -10.07 3.99 -6.12
C LEU A 22 -9.09 2.87 -5.77
N ILE A 23 -9.57 1.69 -5.38
CA ILE A 23 -8.69 0.55 -5.07
C ILE A 23 -7.84 0.21 -6.29
N ASN A 24 -8.47 0.03 -7.45
CA ASN A 24 -7.79 -0.33 -8.69
C ASN A 24 -6.74 0.71 -9.10
N ALA A 25 -7.08 2.00 -9.02
CA ALA A 25 -6.17 3.08 -9.42
C ALA A 25 -5.02 3.31 -8.43
N ILE A 26 -5.27 3.12 -7.13
CA ILE A 26 -4.36 3.57 -6.06
C ILE A 26 -3.46 2.43 -5.57
N THR A 27 -3.92 1.18 -5.56
CA THR A 27 -3.16 0.01 -5.09
C THR A 27 -1.75 -0.12 -5.70
N PRO A 28 -1.55 -0.06 -7.03
CA PRO A 28 -0.21 -0.20 -7.60
C PRO A 28 0.73 0.92 -7.14
N LYS A 29 0.23 2.16 -7.03
CA LYS A 29 1.00 3.32 -6.52
C LYS A 29 1.34 3.16 -5.04
N GLY A 30 0.39 2.66 -4.25
CA GLY A 30 0.59 2.34 -2.84
C GLY A 30 1.71 1.32 -2.65
N ARG A 31 1.66 0.20 -3.39
CA ARG A 31 2.70 -0.84 -3.36
C ARG A 31 4.07 -0.31 -3.77
N ALA A 32 4.13 0.50 -4.82
CA ALA A 32 5.37 1.12 -5.28
C ALA A 32 5.94 2.15 -4.30
N SER A 33 5.08 2.81 -3.51
CA SER A 33 5.51 3.83 -2.55
C SER A 33 6.21 3.28 -1.29
N VAL A 34 6.18 1.97 -1.08
CA VAL A 34 6.84 1.34 0.07
C VAL A 34 8.35 1.21 -0.21
N PRO A 35 9.22 1.88 0.57
CA PRO A 35 10.66 1.76 0.41
C PRO A 35 11.16 0.34 0.63
N ASP A 36 12.19 -0.07 -0.09
CA ASP A 36 12.75 -1.43 0.03
C ASP A 36 13.39 -1.68 1.39
N SER A 37 13.90 -0.63 2.06
CA SER A 37 14.39 -0.73 3.44
C SER A 37 13.32 -1.19 4.41
N VAL A 38 12.08 -0.69 4.29
CA VAL A 38 10.95 -1.11 5.12
C VAL A 38 10.60 -2.58 4.86
N LYS A 39 10.58 -3.00 3.59
CA LYS A 39 10.34 -4.42 3.23
C LYS A 39 11.42 -5.32 3.83
N ALA A 40 12.68 -4.93 3.72
CA ALA A 40 13.81 -5.68 4.24
C ALA A 40 13.76 -5.79 5.77
N GLU A 41 13.48 -4.69 6.47
CA GLU A 41 13.34 -4.67 7.93
C GLU A 41 12.21 -5.60 8.40
N MET A 42 11.03 -5.53 7.76
CA MET A 42 9.91 -6.40 8.12
C MET A 42 10.23 -7.88 7.86
N LEU A 43 10.90 -8.20 6.75
CA LEU A 43 11.33 -9.56 6.46
C LEU A 43 12.32 -10.07 7.52
N GLN A 44 13.24 -9.23 7.99
CA GLN A 44 14.17 -9.61 9.06
C GLN A 44 13.46 -9.85 10.39
N ARG A 45 12.43 -9.06 10.72
CA ARG A 45 11.59 -9.30 11.91
C ARG A 45 10.85 -10.63 11.82
N ILE A 46 10.27 -10.95 10.68
CA ILE A 46 9.61 -12.25 10.45
C ILE A 46 10.62 -13.40 10.62
N ARG A 47 11.80 -13.31 10.00
CA ARG A 47 12.85 -14.34 10.14
C ARG A 47 13.31 -14.52 11.59
N SER A 48 13.52 -13.41 12.31
CA SER A 48 13.95 -13.43 13.72
C SER A 48 12.88 -14.08 14.60
N PHE A 49 11.60 -13.76 14.36
CA PHE A 49 10.49 -14.39 15.06
C PHE A 49 10.44 -15.91 14.80
N LEU A 50 10.54 -16.33 13.54
CA LEU A 50 10.56 -17.76 13.20
C LEU A 50 11.76 -18.48 13.83
N ALA A 51 12.94 -17.86 13.85
CA ALA A 51 14.13 -18.42 14.49
C ALA A 51 13.96 -18.58 16.02
N SER A 52 13.25 -17.67 16.67
CA SER A 52 13.00 -17.75 18.12
C SER A 52 12.03 -18.87 18.54
N ILE A 53 11.23 -19.41 17.60
CA ILE A 53 10.27 -20.49 17.86
C ILE A 53 10.88 -21.87 17.57
N ALA A 54 11.95 -21.92 16.78
CA ALA A 54 12.61 -23.16 16.37
C ALA A 54 13.61 -23.71 17.41
N LEU A 55 13.61 -23.16 18.63
CA LEU A 55 14.43 -23.57 19.78
C LEU A 55 13.53 -24.25 20.83
#